data_AF-A0A1Y3BTQ8-F1
#
_entry.id   AF-A0A1Y3BTQ8-F1
#
_cell.length_a   1.000
_cell.length_b   1.000
_cell.length_c   1.000
_cell.angle_alpha   90.00
_cell.angle_beta   90.00
_cell.angle_gamma   90.00
#
_symmetry.space_group_name_H-M   'P 1'
#
loop_
_entity.id
_entity.type
_entity.pdbx_description
1 polymer ?
#
loop_
_entity_poly.entity_id
_entity_poly.type
_entity_poly.pdbx_seq_one_letter_code
_entity_poly.pdbx_strand_id
1 'polypeptide(L)'
;MSVALNTLNPFNGRLYAKEDPINCESIGRSETSTMLMLPFNSRSGCGVREEDGKYTSMVVIQHHPLIQRKGDRMVHVACHFEATNRTISNTYSVLVEYIII
;
A
#
# COMPACT_ATOMS: atom_id res chain seq x y z
N MET A 1 -3.55 -0.08 1.36
CA MET A 1 -2.74 1.14 1.21
C MET A 1 -1.47 0.82 0.41
N SER A 2 -0.84 1.81 -0.21
CA SER A 2 0.45 1.65 -0.90
C SER A 2 1.47 2.67 -0.38
N VAL A 3 2.72 2.26 -0.33
CA VAL A 3 3.85 3.10 0.08
C VAL A 3 4.84 3.15 -1.07
N ALA A 4 5.15 4.35 -1.56
CA ALA A 4 6.15 4.56 -2.58
C ALA A 4 7.42 5.15 -1.96
N LEU A 5 8.54 4.45 -2.13
CA LEU A 5 9.87 4.92 -1.78
C LEU A 5 10.50 5.55 -3.02
N ASN A 6 10.75 6.86 -2.96
CA ASN A 6 11.48 7.59 -3.99
C ASN A 6 12.88 7.96 -3.47
N THR A 7 13.90 7.67 -4.27
CA THR A 7 15.32 7.82 -3.91
C THR A 7 16.06 8.59 -5.01
N LEU A 8 17.13 9.30 -4.63
CA LEU A 8 17.97 10.02 -5.61
C LEU A 8 18.84 9.07 -6.45
N ASN A 9 19.25 7.96 -5.85
CA ASN A 9 20.09 6.94 -6.47
C ASN A 9 19.32 5.62 -6.57
N PRO A 10 19.60 4.77 -7.57
CA PRO A 10 18.98 3.44 -7.71
C PRO A 10 18.91 2.64 -6.41
N PHE A 11 17.71 2.17 -6.07
CA PHE A 11 17.46 1.37 -4.87
C PHE A 11 17.52 -0.13 -5.20
N ASN A 12 18.35 -0.86 -4.47
CA ASN A 12 18.53 -2.32 -4.57
C ASN A 12 18.32 -3.03 -3.21
N GLY A 13 17.65 -2.33 -2.30
CA GLY A 13 17.33 -2.83 -0.98
C GLY A 13 15.99 -3.56 -0.94
N ARG A 14 15.44 -3.67 0.27
CA ARG A 14 14.09 -4.17 0.52
C ARG A 14 13.25 -3.13 1.21
N LEU A 15 11.97 -3.11 0.86
CA LEU A 15 10.93 -2.32 1.50
C LEU A 15 9.87 -3.29 1.99
N TYR A 16 9.65 -3.40 3.30
CA TYR A 16 8.75 -4.44 3.84
C TYR A 16 8.00 -4.01 5.09
N ALA A 17 6.88 -4.66 5.38
CA ALA A 17 6.13 -4.46 6.62
C ALA A 17 6.84 -5.12 7.80
N LYS A 18 6.95 -4.42 8.94
CA LYS A 18 7.62 -4.98 10.13
C LYS A 18 7.01 -6.30 10.61
N GLU A 19 5.69 -6.41 10.60
CA GLU A 19 4.98 -7.54 11.21
C GLU A 19 5.09 -8.82 10.37
N ASP A 20 5.14 -8.70 9.04
CA ASP A 20 5.34 -9.83 8.12
C ASP A 20 6.34 -9.44 7.03
N PRO A 21 7.65 -9.53 7.32
CA PRO A 21 8.69 -9.05 6.41
C PRO A 21 8.91 -9.95 5.19
N ILE A 22 8.30 -11.15 5.16
CA ILE A 22 8.49 -12.13 4.08
C ILE A 22 7.34 -12.02 3.08
N ASN A 23 6.10 -11.97 3.55
CA ASN A 23 4.95 -11.93 2.64
C ASN A 23 4.58 -10.50 2.20
N CYS A 24 5.04 -9.49 2.95
CA CYS A 24 4.70 -8.10 2.71
C CYS A 24 5.96 -7.29 2.38
N GLU A 25 6.66 -7.70 1.32
CA GLU A 25 7.88 -7.06 0.86
C GLU A 25 7.81 -6.59 -0.60
N SER A 26 8.70 -5.67 -0.91
CA SER A 26 9.02 -5.20 -2.25
C SER A 26 10.52 -5.04 -2.37
N ILE A 27 11.09 -5.60 -3.42
CA ILE A 27 12.54 -5.59 -3.66
C ILE A 27 12.85 -4.49 -4.67
N GLY A 28 13.82 -3.64 -4.33
CA GLY A 28 14.32 -2.61 -5.24
C GLY A 28 15.01 -3.25 -6.44
N ARG A 29 14.67 -2.78 -7.65
CA ARG A 29 15.18 -3.31 -8.92
C ARG A 29 16.09 -2.33 -9.66
N SER A 30 16.98 -1.64 -8.93
CA SER A 30 17.81 -0.56 -9.46
C SER A 30 17.02 0.61 -10.06
N GLU A 31 15.79 0.79 -9.57
CA GLU A 31 14.93 1.92 -9.92
C GLU A 31 15.01 2.98 -8.82
N THR A 32 14.68 4.23 -9.16
CA THR A 32 14.59 5.33 -8.19
C THR A 32 13.27 5.33 -7.44
N SER A 33 12.27 4.58 -7.93
CA SER A 33 10.96 4.40 -7.30
C SER A 33 10.75 2.92 -6.98
N THR A 34 10.25 2.62 -5.79
CA THR A 34 9.87 1.26 -5.39
C THR A 34 8.58 1.32 -4.60
N MET A 35 7.60 0.51 -4.97
CA MET A 35 6.28 0.50 -4.34
C MET A 35 6.07 -0.76 -3.52
N LEU A 36 5.55 -0.61 -2.31
CA LEU A 36 5.06 -1.68 -1.45
C LEU A 36 3.54 -1.56 -1.32
N MET A 37 2.82 -2.65 -1.60
CA MET A 37 1.39 -2.74 -1.36
C MET A 37 1.13 -3.40 -0.01
N LEU A 38 0.30 -2.77 0.81
CA LEU A 38 -0.11 -3.25 2.13
C LEU A 38 -1.63 -3.45 2.12
N PRO A 39 -2.11 -4.70 2.07
CA PRO A 39 -3.54 -4.99 2.14
C PRO A 39 -4.14 -4.48 3.46
N PHE A 40 -5.36 -3.95 3.39
CA PHE A 40 -6.10 -3.54 4.60
C PHE A 40 -6.70 -4.72 5.36
N ASN A 41 -6.72 -5.92 4.77
CA ASN A 41 -7.30 -7.07 5.44
C ASN A 41 -6.41 -7.48 6.62
N SER A 42 -7.03 -7.79 7.76
CA SER A 42 -6.33 -8.26 8.96
C SER A 42 -5.71 -9.66 8.77
N ARG A 43 -6.19 -10.43 7.78
CA ARG A 43 -5.70 -11.77 7.46
C ARG A 43 -4.39 -11.80 6.66
N SER A 44 -3.94 -10.68 6.11
CA SER A 44 -2.73 -10.61 5.27
C SER A 44 -1.43 -10.69 6.06
N GLY A 45 -1.47 -10.46 7.38
CA GLY A 45 -0.25 -10.43 8.20
C GLY A 45 0.57 -9.15 8.06
N CYS A 46 0.29 -8.26 7.09
CA CYS A 46 1.09 -7.06 6.81
C CYS A 46 1.00 -5.94 7.88
N GLY A 47 0.40 -6.21 9.03
CA GLY A 47 0.42 -5.31 10.19
C GLY A 47 -0.33 -4.00 10.03
N VAL A 48 -1.22 -3.90 9.04
CA VAL A 48 -2.09 -2.73 8.87
C VAL A 48 -3.17 -2.76 9.95
N ARG A 49 -3.22 -1.72 10.78
CA ARG A 49 -4.20 -1.55 11.86
C ARG A 49 -5.14 -0.41 11.54
N GLU A 50 -6.44 -0.65 11.71
CA GLU A 50 -7.49 0.35 11.58
C GLU A 50 -7.88 0.86 12.98
N GLU A 51 -7.91 2.17 13.15
CA GLU A 51 -8.40 2.87 14.34
C GLU A 51 -9.15 4.12 13.87
N ASP A 52 -10.47 4.19 14.10
CA ASP A 52 -11.32 5.33 13.76
C ASP A 52 -11.15 5.86 12.31
N GLY A 53 -11.12 4.97 11.31
CA GLY A 53 -10.95 5.35 9.90
C GLY A 53 -9.51 5.75 9.51
N LYS A 54 -8.57 5.64 10.45
CA LYS A 54 -7.13 5.77 10.23
C LYS A 54 -6.50 4.39 10.11
N TYR A 55 -5.79 4.16 9.01
CA TYR A 55 -5.01 2.95 8.81
C TYR A 55 -3.54 3.24 9.04
N THR A 56 -2.90 2.47 9.93
CA THR A 56 -1.49 2.63 10.27
C THR A 56 -0.70 1.35 10.00
N SER A 57 0.57 1.50 9.63
CA SER A 57 1.50 0.38 9.52
C SER A 57 2.93 0.85 9.76
N MET A 58 3.82 -0.08 10.10
CA MET A 58 5.24 0.17 10.24
C MET A 58 5.99 -0.48 9.08
N VAL A 59 6.69 0.33 8.30
CA VAL A 59 7.45 -0.10 7.13
C VAL A 59 8.93 0.07 7.39
N VAL A 60 9.72 -0.92 7.00
CA VAL A 60 11.18 -0.92 7.10
C VAL A 60 11.78 -0.73 5.72
N ILE A 61 12.68 0.24 5.61
CA ILE A 61 13.50 0.51 4.44
C ILE A 61 14.90 -0.02 4.76
N GLN A 62 15.25 -1.13 4.12
CA GLN A 62 16.54 -1.78 4.29
C GLN A 62 17.39 -1.58 3.04
N HIS A 63 18.51 -0.87 3.14
CA HIS A 63 19.33 -0.54 1.95
C HIS A 63 20.16 -1.72 1.44
N HIS A 64 20.47 -2.69 2.30
CA HIS A 64 21.26 -3.86 1.93
C HIS A 64 20.41 -5.13 2.00
N PRO A 65 20.32 -5.93 0.91
CA PRO A 65 19.31 -6.98 0.79
C PRO A 65 19.41 -8.13 1.82
N LEU A 66 20.60 -8.37 2.39
CA LEU A 66 20.84 -9.54 3.25
C LEU A 66 21.12 -9.21 4.72
N ILE A 67 21.61 -8.01 5.02
CA ILE A 67 22.16 -7.69 6.35
C ILE A 67 21.61 -6.34 6.75
N GLN A 68 21.07 -6.28 7.97
CA GLN A 68 20.66 -4.99 8.52
C GLN A 68 21.88 -4.12 8.77
N ARG A 69 21.85 -2.89 8.26
CA ARG A 69 22.93 -1.92 8.42
C ARG A 69 22.41 -0.73 9.22
N LYS A 70 23.33 0.03 9.81
CA LYS A 70 23.01 1.27 10.57
C LYS A 70 22.20 2.31 9.75
N GLY A 71 22.16 2.18 8.43
CA GLY A 71 21.38 3.04 7.53
C GLY A 71 19.94 2.59 7.26
N ASP A 72 19.50 1.46 7.83
CA ASP A 72 18.12 1.00 7.70
C ASP A 72 17.19 1.89 8.53
N ARG A 73 16.03 2.19 7.96
CA ARG A 73 15.08 3.14 8.54
C ARG A 73 13.74 2.47 8.74
N MET A 74 13.11 2.81 9.85
CA MET A 74 11.76 2.40 10.16
C MET A 74 10.85 3.62 10.08
N VAL A 75 9.77 3.51 9.31
CA VAL A 75 8.84 4.61 9.05
C VAL A 75 7.44 4.17 9.48
N HIS A 76 6.80 4.99 10.30
CA HIS A 76 5.40 4.83 10.63
C HIS A 76 4.56 5.54 9.56
N VAL A 77 3.75 4.77 8.84
CA VAL A 77 2.87 5.28 7.77
C VAL A 77 1.43 5.26 8.25
N ALA A 78 0.70 6.34 7.97
CA ALA A 78 -0.70 6.49 8.33
C ALA A 78 -1.50 7.06 7.15
N CYS A 79 -2.65 6.45 6.86
CA CYS A 79 -3.62 6.93 5.88
C CYS A 79 -4.95 7.21 6.60
N HIS A 80 -5.46 8.43 6.49
CA HIS A 80 -6.76 8.80 7.03
C HIS A 80 -7.80 8.78 5.92
N PHE A 81 -8.92 8.08 6.14
CA PHE A 81 -10.05 8.08 5.21
C PHE A 81 -11.21 8.85 5.83
N GLU A 82 -11.49 10.03 5.29
CA GLU A 82 -12.76 10.70 5.56
C GLU A 82 -13.85 10.04 4.71
N ALA A 83 -14.57 9.09 5.29
CA ALA A 83 -15.72 8.49 4.64
C ALA A 83 -16.88 9.50 4.61
N THR A 84 -16.90 10.43 3.65
CA THR A 84 -18.18 11.00 3.23
C THR A 84 -18.94 9.88 2.54
N ASN A 85 -19.89 9.25 3.23
CA ASN A 85 -20.84 8.28 2.66
C ASN A 85 -21.54 8.90 1.44
N ARG A 86 -20.95 8.71 0.25
CA ARG A 86 -21.59 8.99 -1.02
C ARG A 86 -21.86 7.66 -1.68
N THR A 87 -23.06 7.15 -1.44
CA THR A 87 -23.59 6.03 -2.20
C THR A 87 -23.71 6.47 -3.65
N ILE A 88 -22.83 6.00 -4.53
CA ILE A 88 -23.00 6.13 -5.98
C ILE A 88 -24.05 5.09 -6.38
N SER A 89 -25.32 5.44 -6.27
CA SER A 89 -26.40 4.66 -6.86
C SER A 89 -26.36 4.88 -8.37
N ASN A 90 -25.81 3.92 -9.11
CA ASN A 90 -25.80 3.94 -10.55
C ASN A 90 -27.20 3.51 -11.07
N THR A 91 -28.18 4.40 -10.97
CA THR A 91 -29.52 4.19 -11.56
C THR A 91 -29.48 4.54 -13.04
N TYR A 92 -28.93 3.64 -13.87
CA TYR A 92 -29.20 3.66 -15.32
C TYR A 92 -30.46 2.85 -15.58
N SER A 93 -31.59 3.53 -15.77
CA SER A 93 -32.76 2.93 -16.41
C SER A 93 -32.55 2.99 -17.92
N VAL A 94 -32.09 1.90 -18.52
CA VAL A 94 -32.07 1.74 -19.98
C VAL A 94 -33.51 1.56 -20.44
N LEU A 95 -34.13 2.62 -20.95
CA LEU A 95 -35.37 2.51 -21.70
C LEU A 95 -35.02 1.91 -23.06
N VAL A 96 -35.20 0.60 -23.21
CA VAL A 96 -35.13 -0.06 -24.51
C VAL A 96 -36.45 0.22 -25.22
N GLU A 97 -36.50 1.27 -26.05
CA GLU A 97 -37.56 1.42 -27.04
C GLU A 97 -37.34 0.40 -28.16
N TYR A 98 -38.17 -0.65 -28.19
CA TYR A 98 -38.31 -1.50 -29.37
C TYR A 98 -39.06 -0.70 -30.44
N ILE A 99 -38.33 -0.13 -31.40
CA ILE A 99 -38.92 0.30 -32.67
C ILE A 99 -39.07 -0.95 -33.54
N ILE A 100 -40.31 -1.42 -33.68
CA ILE A 100 -40.71 -2.38 -34.72
C ILE A 100 -40.92 -1.56 -36.00
N ILE A 101 -40.12 -1.84 -37.04
CA ILE A 101 -40.41 -1.46 -38.43
C ILE A 101 -40.67 -2.75 -39.20
#